data_AF-A0A9P5XSI7-F1
#
_entry.id   AF-A0A9P5XSI7-F1
#
_cell.length_a   1.000
_cell.length_b   1.000
_cell.length_c   1.000
_cell.angle_alpha   90.00
_cell.angle_beta   90.00
_cell.angle_gamma   90.00
#
_symmetry.space_group_name_H-M   'P 1'
#
loop_
_entity.id
_entity.type
_entity.pdbx_description
1 polymer ?
#
loop_
_entity_poly.entity_id
_entity_poly.type
_entity_poly.pdbx_seq_one_letter_code
_entity_poly.pdbx_strand_id
1 'polypeptide(L)'
;MWGLTLDTIITVNMVLANGTIVTATNERNPDLFWAARGAASSFGIVTSIEVKTFPEPPSGIIFQYEWILDVEGMAEALDIVQNYLESGIPPAVGGEINLFRGPTQGTVVFHISGGWYGPADQLNTTVAPLLQKMPEGPQTTITPGNYSESVVFLAGGSLETHAKPDHTDTFYAKSLMTPEASPMSLKARTAFAHFLANEAFVTDLKWFVQMEMYGGSNSAINSVNLDATAFAHRNSMFTVQFFASAPGSIPPFPDHGFIFMDSMLDGWMVNVDVTKLPI
;
A
#
# COMPACT_ATOMS: atom_id res chain seq x y z
N MET A 1 0.15 -6.15 -12.59
CA MET A 1 0.03 -6.13 -14.07
C MET A 1 0.97 -5.17 -14.78
N TRP A 2 1.06 -3.89 -14.40
CA TRP A 2 1.69 -2.86 -15.25
C TRP A 2 2.87 -2.10 -14.65
N GLY A 3 3.32 -2.46 -13.45
CA GLY A 3 4.35 -1.71 -12.72
C GLY A 3 3.77 -0.45 -12.07
N LEU A 4 4.64 0.49 -11.72
CA LEU A 4 4.25 1.79 -11.19
C LEU A 4 3.83 2.72 -12.34
N THR A 5 3.05 3.76 -12.07
CA THR A 5 2.67 4.77 -13.07
C THR A 5 3.89 5.37 -13.79
N LEU A 6 5.01 5.53 -13.07
CA LEU A 6 6.25 6.05 -13.65
C LEU A 6 6.90 5.11 -14.67
N ASP A 7 6.60 3.81 -14.63
CA ASP A 7 7.14 2.81 -15.57
C ASP A 7 6.45 2.90 -16.94
N THR A 8 5.28 3.56 -17.00
CA THR A 8 4.50 3.74 -18.22
C THR A 8 4.75 5.08 -18.90
N ILE A 9 5.50 5.98 -18.26
CA ILE A 9 5.86 7.29 -18.81
C ILE A 9 6.89 7.11 -19.93
N ILE A 10 6.62 7.70 -21.10
CA ILE A 10 7.50 7.67 -22.28
C ILE A 10 8.11 9.05 -22.61
N THR A 11 7.46 10.14 -22.18
CA THR A 11 7.93 11.52 -22.39
C THR A 11 7.57 12.38 -21.18
N VAL A 12 8.48 13.28 -20.79
CA VAL A 12 8.24 14.33 -19.77
C VAL A 12 8.60 15.69 -20.35
N ASN A 13 7.68 16.66 -20.29
CA ASN A 13 8.01 18.07 -20.55
C ASN A 13 8.16 18.82 -19.23
N MET A 14 9.21 19.63 -19.11
CA MET A 14 9.58 20.27 -17.85
C MET A 14 10.13 21.69 -18.08
N VAL A 15 9.87 22.58 -17.13
CA VAL A 15 10.55 23.89 -17.00
C VAL A 15 11.67 23.75 -15.98
N LEU A 16 12.91 24.01 -16.40
CA LEU A 16 14.09 23.95 -15.54
C LEU A 16 14.23 25.21 -14.67
N ALA A 17 15.14 25.18 -13.70
CA ALA A 17 15.41 26.29 -12.78
C ALA A 17 15.80 27.61 -13.49
N ASN A 18 16.37 27.56 -14.70
CA ASN A 18 16.70 28.74 -15.49
C ASN A 18 15.57 29.21 -16.43
N GLY A 19 14.38 28.61 -16.33
CA GLY A 19 13.21 28.92 -17.17
C GLY A 19 13.19 28.22 -18.54
N THR A 20 14.20 27.43 -18.89
CA THR A 20 14.23 26.69 -20.16
C THR A 20 13.19 25.57 -20.15
N ILE A 21 12.43 25.44 -21.24
CA ILE A 21 11.50 24.32 -21.46
C ILE A 21 12.26 23.19 -22.17
N VAL A 22 12.22 22.00 -21.59
CA VAL A 22 12.88 20.81 -22.14
C VAL A 22 11.89 19.66 -22.24
N THR A 23 12.15 18.78 -23.21
CA THR A 23 11.51 17.46 -23.32
C THR A 23 12.55 16.41 -22.95
N ALA A 24 12.18 15.50 -22.05
CA ALA A 24 13.00 14.39 -21.60
C ALA A 24 12.39 13.06 -22.07
N THR A 25 13.19 12.24 -22.74
CA THR A 25 12.91 10.86 -23.20
C THR A 25 14.18 10.02 -23.01
N ASN A 26 14.17 8.74 -23.41
CA ASN A 26 15.38 7.91 -23.40
C ASN A 26 16.47 8.39 -24.38
N GLU A 27 16.11 9.15 -25.41
CA GLU A 27 17.01 9.64 -26.46
C GLU A 27 17.38 11.12 -26.28
N ARG A 28 16.60 11.86 -25.48
CA ARG A 28 16.74 13.30 -25.27
C ARG A 28 16.73 13.62 -23.79
N ASN A 29 17.82 14.16 -23.24
CA ASN A 29 17.99 14.38 -21.80
C ASN A 29 17.70 13.10 -20.96
N PRO A 30 18.37 11.97 -21.26
CA PRO A 30 18.05 10.66 -20.66
C PRO A 30 18.29 10.61 -19.15
N ASP A 31 19.26 11.36 -18.65
CA ASP A 31 19.54 11.57 -17.23
C ASP A 31 18.36 12.27 -16.52
N LEU A 32 17.84 13.34 -17.13
CA LEU A 32 16.64 14.02 -16.64
C LEU A 32 15.41 13.13 -16.74
N PHE A 33 15.28 12.35 -17.80
CA PHE A 33 14.16 11.41 -17.98
C PHE A 33 14.17 10.28 -16.95
N TRP A 34 15.35 9.74 -16.64
CA TRP A 34 15.55 8.81 -15.54
C TRP A 34 15.16 9.44 -14.19
N ALA A 35 15.65 10.65 -13.92
CA ALA A 35 15.39 11.38 -12.68
C ALA A 35 13.91 11.71 -12.50
N ALA A 36 13.23 12.12 -13.58
CA ALA A 36 11.81 12.46 -13.56
C ALA A 36 10.92 11.27 -13.18
N ARG A 37 11.34 10.03 -13.48
CA ARG A 37 10.61 8.80 -13.13
C ARG A 37 10.94 8.33 -11.71
N GLY A 38 10.73 9.22 -10.73
CA GLY A 38 10.86 8.90 -9.30
C GLY A 38 11.31 10.07 -8.41
N ALA A 39 11.96 11.09 -8.98
CA ALA A 39 12.51 12.23 -8.23
C ALA A 39 12.29 13.58 -8.92
N ALA A 40 11.25 13.71 -9.76
CA ALA A 40 11.03 14.88 -10.63
C ALA A 40 11.04 16.24 -9.93
N SER A 41 10.52 16.32 -8.70
CA SER A 41 10.38 17.57 -7.94
C SER A 41 11.73 18.25 -7.66
N SER A 42 12.84 17.52 -7.70
CA SER A 42 14.18 18.08 -7.51
C SER A 42 14.77 18.75 -8.75
N PHE A 43 14.17 18.57 -9.94
CA PHE A 43 14.80 18.94 -11.22
C PHE A 43 14.04 19.99 -12.03
N GLY A 44 12.80 20.31 -11.67
CA GLY A 44 12.03 21.37 -12.31
C GLY A 44 10.52 21.19 -12.15
N ILE A 45 9.76 21.93 -12.97
CA ILE A 45 8.30 21.88 -12.98
C ILE A 45 7.86 21.02 -14.16
N VAL A 46 7.34 19.82 -13.90
CA VAL A 46 6.70 19.00 -14.93
C VAL A 46 5.43 19.70 -15.41
N THR A 47 5.32 19.92 -16.72
CA THR A 47 4.16 20.57 -17.35
C THR A 47 3.27 19.59 -18.10
N SER A 48 3.84 18.49 -18.60
CA SER A 48 3.07 17.38 -19.15
C SER A 48 3.86 16.08 -19.14
N ILE A 49 3.13 14.96 -19.16
CA ILE A 49 3.67 13.63 -19.34
C ILE A 49 2.94 12.94 -20.49
N GLU A 50 3.64 12.10 -21.24
CA GLU A 50 3.02 11.14 -22.15
C GLU A 50 3.19 9.75 -21.56
N VAL A 51 2.10 8.99 -21.53
CA VAL A 51 2.06 7.65 -20.95
C VAL A 51 1.62 6.63 -21.99
N LYS A 52 2.20 5.44 -21.91
CA LYS A 52 1.72 4.25 -22.61
C LYS A 52 0.44 3.76 -21.94
N THR A 53 -0.63 3.63 -22.72
CA THR A 53 -1.89 3.03 -22.27
C THR A 53 -1.91 1.52 -22.50
N PHE A 54 -2.86 0.84 -21.87
CA PHE A 54 -3.04 -0.61 -21.96
C PHE A 54 -4.47 -0.95 -22.39
N PRO A 55 -4.68 -2.10 -23.05
CA PRO A 55 -6.02 -2.64 -23.24
C PRO A 55 -6.73 -2.83 -21.91
N GLU A 56 -8.05 -2.64 -21.91
CA GLU A 56 -8.88 -2.90 -20.73
C GLU A 56 -8.75 -4.38 -20.32
N PRO A 57 -8.57 -4.67 -19.02
CA PRO A 57 -8.54 -6.05 -18.54
C PRO A 57 -9.90 -6.76 -18.70
N PRO A 58 -9.93 -8.11 -18.69
CA PRO A 58 -11.17 -8.87 -18.79
C PRO A 58 -12.22 -8.58 -17.69
N SER A 59 -11.80 -8.07 -16.53
CA SER A 59 -12.68 -7.64 -15.45
C SER A 59 -12.02 -6.56 -14.59
N GLY A 60 -12.78 -6.00 -13.65
CA GLY A 60 -12.32 -5.21 -12.50
C GLY A 60 -13.14 -5.59 -11.27
N ILE A 61 -13.02 -6.84 -10.83
CA ILE A 61 -13.76 -7.33 -9.67
C ILE A 61 -13.05 -6.87 -8.40
N ILE A 62 -13.74 -6.15 -7.53
CA ILE A 62 -13.20 -5.82 -6.21
C ILE A 62 -13.54 -6.95 -5.23
N PHE A 63 -12.54 -7.46 -4.53
CA PHE A 63 -12.70 -8.40 -3.44
C PHE A 63 -12.31 -7.75 -2.11
N GLN A 64 -13.05 -8.09 -1.05
CA GLN A 64 -12.81 -7.65 0.31
C GLN A 64 -13.07 -8.83 1.25
N TYR A 65 -12.10 -9.12 2.11
CA TYR A 65 -12.18 -10.13 3.16
C TYR A 65 -11.74 -9.53 4.48
N GLU A 66 -12.57 -9.61 5.51
CA GLU A 66 -12.29 -9.03 6.81
C GLU A 66 -12.43 -10.05 7.93
N TRP A 67 -11.49 -9.98 8.87
CA TRP A 67 -11.47 -10.74 10.12
C TRP A 67 -11.25 -9.79 11.30
N ILE A 68 -11.75 -10.19 12.47
CA ILE A 68 -11.31 -9.64 13.75
C ILE A 68 -10.39 -10.69 14.37
N LEU A 69 -9.10 -10.36 14.49
CA LEU A 69 -8.07 -11.30 14.93
C LEU A 69 -7.48 -10.85 16.26
N ASP A 70 -7.11 -11.81 17.10
CA ASP A 70 -6.25 -11.55 18.25
C ASP A 70 -4.78 -11.41 17.80
N VAL A 71 -3.88 -11.25 18.77
CA VAL A 71 -2.44 -11.06 18.52
C VAL A 71 -1.83 -12.24 17.76
N GLU A 72 -2.18 -13.48 18.12
CA GLU A 72 -1.64 -14.69 17.49
C GLU A 72 -2.19 -14.85 16.08
N GLY A 73 -3.51 -14.72 15.90
CA GLY A 73 -4.18 -14.84 14.62
C GLY A 73 -3.73 -13.75 13.63
N MET A 74 -3.52 -12.52 14.08
CA MET A 74 -3.01 -11.45 13.22
C MET A 74 -1.56 -11.70 12.80
N ALA A 75 -0.71 -12.18 13.72
CA ALA A 75 0.65 -12.57 13.37
C ALA A 75 0.66 -13.72 12.35
N GLU A 76 -0.17 -14.74 12.52
CA GLU A 76 -0.31 -15.86 11.59
C GLU A 76 -0.86 -15.42 10.23
N ALA A 77 -1.89 -14.56 10.20
CA ALA A 77 -2.45 -14.00 8.98
C ALA A 77 -1.39 -13.27 8.14
N LEU A 78 -0.52 -12.47 8.77
CA LEU A 78 0.59 -11.83 8.08
C LEU A 78 1.54 -12.86 7.44
N ASP A 79 1.84 -13.98 8.13
CA ASP A 79 2.66 -15.04 7.54
C ASP A 79 2.01 -15.69 6.33
N ILE A 80 0.71 -15.96 6.44
CA ILE A 80 -0.08 -16.57 5.36
C ILE A 80 -0.04 -15.67 4.12
N VAL A 81 -0.23 -14.35 4.28
CA VAL A 81 -0.17 -13.42 3.15
C VAL A 81 1.24 -13.35 2.56
N GLN A 82 2.31 -13.30 3.37
CA GLN A 82 3.69 -13.33 2.88
C GLN A 82 3.94 -14.57 2.00
N ASN A 83 3.58 -15.76 2.51
CA ASN A 83 3.73 -17.02 1.79
C ASN A 83 2.87 -17.06 0.51
N TYR A 84 1.68 -16.45 0.53
CA TYR A 84 0.84 -16.35 -0.65
C TYR A 84 1.50 -15.49 -1.72
N LEU A 85 2.04 -14.32 -1.39
CA LEU A 85 2.77 -13.47 -2.34
C LEU A 85 4.00 -14.17 -2.94
N GLU A 86 4.80 -14.83 -2.09
CA GLU A 86 5.98 -15.60 -2.52
C GLU A 86 5.65 -16.79 -3.44
N SER A 87 4.42 -17.30 -3.38
CA SER A 87 3.98 -18.40 -4.25
C SER A 87 3.84 -18.02 -5.72
N GLY A 88 4.03 -16.74 -6.07
CA GLY A 88 3.95 -16.25 -7.44
C GLY A 88 2.51 -16.11 -7.91
N ILE A 89 1.71 -15.32 -7.18
CA ILE A 89 0.32 -15.06 -7.53
C ILE A 89 0.19 -14.46 -8.94
N PRO A 90 -0.95 -14.63 -9.63
CA PRO A 90 -1.12 -14.05 -10.96
C PRO A 90 -0.96 -12.52 -10.92
N PRO A 91 -0.30 -11.91 -11.93
CA PRO A 91 -0.06 -10.47 -11.94
C PRO A 91 -1.34 -9.63 -11.97
N ALA A 92 -2.47 -10.25 -12.33
CA ALA A 92 -3.82 -9.68 -12.39
C ALA A 92 -4.50 -9.51 -11.02
N VAL A 93 -3.88 -10.00 -9.95
CA VAL A 93 -4.24 -9.62 -8.58
C VAL A 93 -3.44 -8.39 -8.19
N GLY A 94 -4.10 -7.38 -7.66
CA GLY A 94 -3.47 -6.27 -6.94
C GLY A 94 -4.31 -5.94 -5.73
N GLY A 95 -3.69 -5.57 -4.61
CA GLY A 95 -4.42 -5.28 -3.39
C GLY A 95 -3.50 -4.95 -2.23
N GLU A 96 -4.10 -4.90 -1.06
CA GLU A 96 -3.47 -4.46 0.16
C GLU A 96 -4.10 -5.13 1.37
N ILE A 97 -3.35 -5.14 2.47
CA ILE A 97 -3.87 -5.43 3.80
C ILE A 97 -4.08 -4.09 4.51
N ASN A 98 -5.27 -3.87 5.02
CA ASN A 98 -5.66 -2.74 5.83
C ASN A 98 -5.88 -3.22 7.27
N LEU A 99 -5.20 -2.58 8.22
CA LEU A 99 -5.25 -2.88 9.63
C LEU A 99 -5.87 -1.72 10.38
N PHE A 100 -6.91 -2.01 11.16
CA PHE A 100 -7.61 -1.03 11.99
C PHE A 100 -7.75 -1.50 13.43
N ARG A 101 -8.14 -0.58 14.31
CA ARG A 101 -8.49 -0.89 15.70
C ARG A 101 -9.61 -1.94 15.75
N GLY A 102 -9.39 -3.01 16.51
CA GLY A 102 -10.43 -4.01 16.79
C GLY A 102 -11.58 -3.47 17.65
N PRO A 103 -12.69 -4.22 17.78
CA PRO A 103 -13.83 -3.82 18.62
C PRO A 103 -13.53 -3.93 20.13
N THR A 104 -12.54 -4.73 20.53
CA THR A 104 -12.12 -4.91 21.92
C THR A 104 -10.59 -4.89 22.02
N GLN A 105 -10.07 -4.44 23.17
CA GLN A 105 -8.63 -4.51 23.44
C GLN A 105 -8.14 -5.96 23.31
N GLY A 106 -6.97 -6.14 22.70
CA GLY A 106 -6.42 -7.44 22.36
C GLY A 106 -6.81 -7.93 20.95
N THR A 107 -7.57 -7.14 20.18
CA THR A 107 -7.97 -7.50 18.81
C THR A 107 -7.67 -6.41 17.78
N VAL A 108 -7.50 -6.81 16.52
CA VAL A 108 -7.24 -5.97 15.35
C VAL A 108 -8.22 -6.36 14.23
N VAL A 109 -8.76 -5.38 13.51
CA VAL A 109 -9.46 -5.65 12.25
C VAL A 109 -8.40 -5.87 11.18
N PHE A 110 -8.39 -7.07 10.59
CA PHE A 110 -7.52 -7.46 9.50
C PHE A 110 -8.35 -7.53 8.22
N HIS A 111 -8.16 -6.58 7.32
CA HIS A 111 -8.95 -6.45 6.09
C HIS A 111 -8.04 -6.61 4.88
N ILE A 112 -8.31 -7.57 4.01
CA ILE A 112 -7.65 -7.70 2.71
C ILE A 112 -8.60 -7.15 1.65
N SER A 113 -8.16 -6.15 0.89
CA SER A 113 -8.92 -5.57 -0.22
C SER A 113 -8.09 -5.46 -1.47
N GLY A 114 -8.69 -5.71 -2.62
CA GLY A 114 -7.99 -5.61 -3.89
C GLY A 114 -8.87 -5.79 -5.11
N GLY A 115 -8.25 -5.66 -6.28
CA GLY A 115 -8.86 -5.89 -7.58
C GLY A 115 -8.36 -7.19 -8.22
N TRP A 116 -9.28 -7.89 -8.88
CA TRP A 116 -9.00 -8.96 -9.82
C TRP A 116 -9.32 -8.52 -11.24
N TYR A 117 -8.27 -8.53 -12.06
CA TYR A 117 -8.26 -8.02 -13.43
C TYR A 117 -8.03 -9.12 -14.47
N GLY A 118 -8.27 -10.39 -14.10
CA GLY A 118 -8.20 -11.54 -15.01
C GLY A 118 -9.59 -12.04 -15.43
N PRO A 119 -9.73 -13.24 -16.00
CA PRO A 119 -11.04 -13.82 -16.30
C PRO A 119 -11.92 -13.91 -15.05
N ALA A 120 -13.16 -13.44 -15.12
CA ALA A 120 -14.04 -13.30 -13.96
C ALA A 120 -14.31 -14.62 -13.23
N ASP A 121 -14.36 -15.73 -13.96
CA ASP A 121 -14.57 -17.09 -13.46
C ASP A 121 -13.37 -17.67 -12.69
N GLN A 122 -12.22 -17.00 -12.73
CA GLN A 122 -10.98 -17.46 -12.09
C GLN A 122 -10.71 -16.83 -10.72
N LEU A 123 -11.44 -15.78 -10.30
CA LEU A 123 -11.22 -15.11 -9.01
C LEU A 123 -11.16 -16.11 -7.84
N ASN A 124 -12.20 -16.93 -7.70
CA ASN A 124 -12.31 -17.87 -6.57
C ASN A 124 -11.14 -18.86 -6.53
N THR A 125 -10.72 -19.38 -7.68
CA THR A 125 -9.57 -20.30 -7.76
C THR A 125 -8.26 -19.59 -7.42
N THR A 126 -8.12 -18.32 -7.83
CA THR A 126 -6.93 -17.51 -7.55
C THR A 126 -6.76 -17.24 -6.06
N VAL A 127 -7.83 -16.84 -5.35
CA VAL A 127 -7.76 -16.48 -3.92
C VAL A 127 -7.92 -17.67 -2.98
N ALA A 128 -8.40 -18.83 -3.46
CA ALA A 128 -8.60 -20.01 -2.62
C ALA A 128 -7.36 -20.45 -1.83
N PRO A 129 -6.12 -20.47 -2.37
CA PRO A 129 -4.94 -20.85 -1.62
C PRO A 129 -4.65 -19.95 -0.40
N LEU A 130 -5.02 -18.67 -0.49
CA LEU A 130 -4.95 -17.72 0.62
C LEU A 130 -6.06 -18.02 1.63
N LEU A 131 -7.32 -18.04 1.18
CA LEU A 131 -8.48 -18.19 2.07
C LEU A 131 -8.53 -19.54 2.80
N GLN A 132 -8.02 -20.61 2.19
CA GLN A 132 -7.94 -21.94 2.82
C GLN A 132 -6.99 -21.99 4.02
N LYS A 133 -6.01 -21.09 4.09
CA LYS A 133 -5.06 -20.99 5.21
C LYS A 133 -5.50 -19.97 6.27
N MET A 134 -6.32 -18.99 5.88
CA MET A 134 -6.87 -17.99 6.79
C MET A 134 -7.94 -18.60 7.71
N PRO A 135 -8.26 -17.96 8.85
CA PRO A 135 -9.38 -18.38 9.69
C PRO A 135 -10.70 -18.45 8.92
N GLU A 136 -11.53 -19.44 9.25
CA GLU A 136 -12.82 -19.64 8.59
C GLU A 136 -13.80 -18.49 8.84
N GLY A 137 -14.68 -18.24 7.87
CA GLY A 137 -15.80 -17.30 7.99
C GLY A 137 -15.45 -15.80 7.97
N PRO A 138 -14.58 -15.30 7.05
CA PRO A 138 -14.41 -13.86 6.88
C PRO A 138 -15.73 -13.18 6.52
N GLN A 139 -15.90 -11.92 6.97
CA GLN A 139 -16.83 -11.03 6.29
C GLN A 139 -16.33 -10.83 4.86
N THR A 140 -17.19 -11.12 3.88
CA THR A 140 -16.80 -11.17 2.48
C THR A 140 -17.69 -10.28 1.65
N THR A 141 -17.08 -9.37 0.89
CA THR A 141 -17.75 -8.56 -0.12
C THR A 141 -17.03 -8.74 -1.44
N ILE A 142 -17.76 -9.19 -2.46
CA ILE A 142 -17.27 -9.29 -3.84
C ILE A 142 -18.15 -8.38 -4.69
N THR A 143 -17.52 -7.41 -5.35
CA THR A 143 -18.18 -6.44 -6.22
C THR A 143 -17.71 -6.67 -7.65
N PRO A 144 -18.50 -7.37 -8.49
CA PRO A 144 -18.19 -7.52 -9.90
C PRO A 144 -18.21 -6.17 -10.62
N GLY A 145 -17.36 -6.04 -11.64
CA GLY A 145 -17.33 -4.85 -12.48
C GLY A 145 -16.27 -4.94 -13.57
N ASN A 146 -16.19 -3.88 -14.37
CA ASN A 146 -15.09 -3.61 -15.29
C ASN A 146 -14.01 -2.72 -14.64
N TYR A 147 -12.96 -2.38 -15.39
CA TYR A 147 -11.84 -1.59 -14.85
C TYR A 147 -12.25 -0.18 -14.40
N SER A 148 -13.13 0.48 -15.15
CA SER A 148 -13.58 1.83 -14.78
C SER A 148 -14.43 1.83 -13.50
N GLU A 149 -15.30 0.83 -13.34
CA GLU A 149 -16.12 0.64 -12.14
C GLU A 149 -15.25 0.34 -10.91
N SER A 150 -14.17 -0.43 -11.08
CA SER A 150 -13.22 -0.70 -10.00
C SER A 150 -12.49 0.57 -9.57
N VAL A 151 -12.13 1.45 -10.51
CA VAL A 151 -11.50 2.75 -10.20
C VAL A 151 -12.45 3.67 -9.44
N VAL A 152 -13.72 3.76 -9.85
CA VAL A 152 -14.78 4.49 -9.12
C VAL A 152 -14.93 3.96 -7.69
N PHE A 153 -14.96 2.63 -7.54
CA PHE A 153 -15.07 2.00 -6.22
C PHE A 153 -13.88 2.34 -5.32
N LEU A 154 -12.65 2.17 -5.82
CA LEU A 154 -11.42 2.40 -5.04
C LEU A 154 -11.18 3.89 -4.76
N ALA A 155 -11.71 4.80 -5.59
CA ALA A 155 -11.73 6.23 -5.31
C ALA A 155 -12.71 6.63 -4.19
N GLY A 156 -13.52 5.70 -3.68
CA GLY A 156 -14.54 5.98 -2.68
C GLY A 156 -15.79 6.67 -3.27
N GLY A 157 -16.00 6.56 -4.59
CA GLY A 157 -17.16 7.13 -5.27
C GLY A 157 -16.80 7.82 -6.58
N SER A 158 -17.12 9.12 -6.68
CA SER A 158 -17.05 9.84 -7.95
C SER A 158 -15.61 10.11 -8.41
N LEU A 159 -15.38 10.10 -9.73
CA LEU A 159 -14.14 10.58 -10.35
C LEU A 159 -14.21 12.06 -10.78
N GLU A 160 -15.27 12.76 -10.40
CA GLU A 160 -15.48 14.18 -10.73
C GLU A 160 -14.46 15.07 -10.03
N THR A 161 -13.52 15.64 -10.80
CA THR A 161 -12.46 16.53 -10.27
C THR A 161 -12.85 18.01 -10.30
N HIS A 162 -14.08 18.35 -10.68
CA HIS A 162 -14.55 19.74 -10.79
C HIS A 162 -15.01 20.33 -9.46
N ALA A 163 -15.22 19.49 -8.43
CA ALA A 163 -15.54 19.94 -7.09
C ALA A 163 -14.27 20.35 -6.32
N LYS A 164 -14.45 21.25 -5.34
CA LYS A 164 -13.44 21.59 -4.31
C LYS A 164 -12.88 20.31 -3.64
N PRO A 165 -11.68 20.35 -3.02
CA PRO A 165 -11.14 19.19 -2.32
C PRO A 165 -12.18 18.61 -1.36
N ASP A 166 -12.41 17.29 -1.45
CA ASP A 166 -13.54 16.65 -0.80
C ASP A 166 -13.47 16.85 0.72
N HIS A 167 -12.29 16.67 1.32
CA HIS A 167 -12.05 16.79 2.75
C HIS A 167 -10.60 17.21 3.07
N THR A 168 -10.39 17.79 4.26
CA THR A 168 -9.06 18.04 4.83
C THR A 168 -8.85 17.14 6.05
N ASP A 169 -7.63 16.65 6.24
CA ASP A 169 -7.23 15.93 7.45
C ASP A 169 -5.97 16.58 8.05
N THR A 170 -5.86 16.51 9.38
CA THR A 170 -4.63 16.86 10.09
C THR A 170 -4.01 15.57 10.59
N PHE A 171 -2.96 15.12 9.91
CA PHE A 171 -2.39 13.80 10.12
C PHE A 171 -0.87 13.82 10.15
N TYR A 172 -0.31 12.71 10.64
CA TYR A 172 1.08 12.36 10.50
C TYR A 172 1.17 10.95 9.93
N ALA A 173 2.04 10.77 8.94
CA ALA A 173 2.21 9.50 8.25
C ALA A 173 3.69 9.16 8.11
N LYS A 174 3.96 7.86 8.08
CA LYS A 174 5.27 7.28 7.78
C LYS A 174 5.10 6.16 6.78
N SER A 175 6.19 5.77 6.14
CA SER A 175 6.22 4.59 5.29
C SER A 175 7.46 3.75 5.52
N LEU A 176 7.35 2.47 5.19
CA LEU A 176 8.43 1.49 5.17
C LEU A 176 8.20 0.53 4.01
N MET A 177 9.28 0.07 3.39
CA MET A 177 9.19 -1.00 2.39
C MET A 177 9.88 -2.25 2.92
N THR A 178 9.14 -3.37 2.94
CA THR A 178 9.66 -4.67 3.41
C THR A 178 10.35 -5.37 2.25
N PRO A 179 11.65 -5.70 2.33
CA PRO A 179 12.35 -6.40 1.26
C PRO A 179 11.79 -7.80 1.03
N GLU A 180 11.67 -8.25 -0.22
CA GLU A 180 11.19 -9.60 -0.54
C GLU A 180 12.15 -10.70 -0.05
N ALA A 181 13.45 -10.42 -0.05
CA ALA A 181 14.47 -11.35 0.48
C ALA A 181 14.45 -11.48 2.02
N SER A 182 13.75 -10.59 2.72
CA SER A 182 13.71 -10.52 4.18
C SER A 182 12.29 -10.20 4.67
N PRO A 183 11.32 -11.12 4.49
CA PRO A 183 9.96 -10.93 5.00
C PRO A 183 9.93 -10.78 6.52
N MET A 184 8.81 -10.35 7.08
CA MET A 184 8.67 -10.16 8.52
C MET A 184 8.83 -11.50 9.26
N SER A 185 9.78 -11.54 10.18
CA SER A 185 9.95 -12.67 11.10
C SER A 185 8.73 -12.85 12.02
N LEU A 186 8.55 -14.04 12.58
CA LEU A 186 7.53 -14.29 13.60
C LEU A 186 7.61 -13.27 14.75
N LYS A 187 8.81 -12.98 15.26
CA LYS A 187 9.02 -12.01 16.33
C LYS A 187 8.52 -10.62 15.95
N ALA A 188 8.77 -10.19 14.70
CA ALA A 188 8.29 -8.90 14.19
C ALA A 188 6.77 -8.87 14.07
N ARG A 189 6.18 -9.89 13.45
CA ARG A 189 4.73 -10.01 13.29
C ARG A 189 4.01 -10.01 14.64
N THR A 190 4.50 -10.78 15.62
CA THR A 190 3.92 -10.83 16.98
C THR A 190 4.08 -9.51 17.72
N ALA A 191 5.24 -8.86 17.68
CA ALA A 191 5.45 -7.57 18.34
C ALA A 191 4.55 -6.48 17.76
N PHE A 192 4.43 -6.44 16.44
CA PHE A 192 3.56 -5.50 15.74
C PHE A 192 2.08 -5.78 16.03
N ALA A 193 1.66 -7.04 15.99
CA ALA A 193 0.30 -7.47 16.35
C ALA A 193 -0.06 -7.05 17.78
N HIS A 194 0.84 -7.28 18.73
CA HIS A 194 0.65 -6.89 20.12
C HIS A 194 0.45 -5.37 20.23
N PHE A 195 1.33 -4.58 19.60
CA PHE A 195 1.26 -3.12 19.60
C PHE A 195 -0.10 -2.62 19.10
N LEU A 196 -0.55 -3.12 17.94
CA LEU A 196 -1.82 -2.68 17.35
C LEU A 196 -3.03 -3.09 18.19
N ALA A 197 -3.00 -4.29 18.76
CA ALA A 197 -4.09 -4.86 19.53
C ALA A 197 -4.28 -4.20 20.91
N ASN A 198 -3.21 -3.70 21.53
CA ASN A 198 -3.25 -3.23 22.92
C ASN A 198 -2.93 -1.74 23.04
N GLU A 199 -1.71 -1.33 22.68
CA GLU A 199 -1.22 0.03 22.85
C GLU A 199 -1.92 0.99 21.89
N ALA A 200 -2.09 0.58 20.62
CA ALA A 200 -2.83 1.37 19.64
C ALA A 200 -4.35 1.32 19.85
N PHE A 201 -4.87 0.39 20.64
CA PHE A 201 -6.29 0.33 20.96
C PHE A 201 -6.72 1.51 21.84
N VAL A 202 -5.87 1.89 22.81
CA VAL A 202 -6.20 2.88 23.85
C VAL A 202 -5.92 4.34 23.46
N THR A 203 -5.30 4.58 22.30
CA THR A 203 -5.04 5.95 21.81
C THR A 203 -6.32 6.69 21.45
N ASP A 204 -6.30 8.02 21.57
CA ASP A 204 -7.37 8.91 21.10
C ASP A 204 -7.26 9.25 19.60
N LEU A 205 -6.15 8.86 18.96
CA LEU A 205 -5.91 9.04 17.54
C LEU A 205 -6.72 8.04 16.70
N LYS A 206 -7.18 8.49 15.54
CA LYS A 206 -7.62 7.58 14.48
C LYS A 206 -6.38 7.10 13.74
N TRP A 207 -6.25 5.80 13.51
CA TRP A 207 -5.12 5.25 12.80
C TRP A 207 -5.54 4.10 11.89
N PHE A 208 -4.74 3.89 10.85
CA PHE A 208 -4.74 2.67 10.06
C PHE A 208 -3.31 2.35 9.63
N VAL A 209 -3.09 1.07 9.31
CA VAL A 209 -1.87 0.65 8.61
C VAL A 209 -2.28 -0.05 7.33
N GLN A 210 -1.72 0.38 6.21
CA GLN A 210 -1.99 -0.17 4.89
C GLN A 210 -0.72 -0.80 4.34
N MET A 211 -0.79 -2.05 3.93
CA MET A 211 0.32 -2.83 3.37
C MET A 211 -0.02 -3.20 1.93
N GLU A 212 0.48 -2.45 0.96
CA GLU A 212 0.21 -2.71 -0.45
C GLU A 212 1.11 -3.86 -0.95
N MET A 213 0.51 -4.79 -1.68
CA MET A 213 1.19 -5.98 -2.21
C MET A 213 2.06 -5.60 -3.42
N TYR A 214 3.37 -5.44 -3.21
CA TYR A 214 4.32 -5.02 -4.26
C TYR A 214 5.05 -6.20 -4.90
N GLY A 215 5.38 -7.23 -4.12
CA GLY A 215 6.33 -8.25 -4.52
C GLY A 215 5.73 -9.53 -5.09
N GLY A 216 6.54 -10.58 -5.11
CA GLY A 216 6.24 -11.86 -5.73
C GLY A 216 6.92 -11.98 -7.10
N SER A 217 7.25 -13.21 -7.48
CA SER A 217 8.00 -13.51 -8.71
C SER A 217 7.35 -13.02 -10.00
N ASN A 218 6.03 -12.79 -9.97
CA ASN A 218 5.24 -12.30 -11.11
C ASN A 218 4.94 -10.80 -11.02
N SER A 219 5.52 -10.07 -10.06
CA SER A 219 5.30 -8.65 -9.90
C SER A 219 5.92 -7.86 -11.05
N ALA A 220 5.08 -7.09 -11.73
CA ALA A 220 5.53 -6.12 -12.72
C ALA A 220 6.39 -5.01 -12.09
N ILE A 221 6.18 -4.67 -10.81
CA ILE A 221 6.96 -3.65 -10.10
C ILE A 221 8.39 -4.14 -9.88
N ASN A 222 8.56 -5.37 -9.38
CA ASN A 222 9.87 -5.95 -9.09
C ASN A 222 10.61 -6.44 -10.34
N SER A 223 9.90 -6.63 -11.48
CA SER A 223 10.55 -6.99 -12.75
C SER A 223 11.32 -5.84 -13.42
N VAL A 224 11.12 -4.59 -12.98
CA VAL A 224 11.85 -3.42 -13.51
C VAL A 224 13.24 -3.37 -12.86
N ASN A 225 14.29 -3.22 -13.67
CA ASN A 225 15.66 -3.11 -13.17
C ASN A 225 15.81 -1.93 -12.18
N LEU A 226 16.62 -2.15 -11.15
CA LEU A 226 16.87 -1.19 -10.06
C LEU A 226 17.35 0.18 -10.55
N ASP A 227 18.13 0.21 -11.63
CA ASP A 227 18.71 1.41 -12.23
C ASP A 227 17.88 1.97 -13.39
N ALA A 228 16.72 1.40 -13.72
CA ALA A 228 15.90 1.84 -14.85
C ALA A 228 15.24 3.20 -14.62
N THR A 229 14.96 3.55 -13.36
CA THR A 229 14.32 4.80 -12.95
C THR A 229 14.90 5.29 -11.62
N ALA A 230 14.59 6.52 -11.21
CA ALA A 230 15.01 7.04 -9.91
C ALA A 230 14.32 6.37 -8.70
N PHE A 231 13.26 5.60 -8.94
CA PHE A 231 12.62 4.81 -7.88
C PHE A 231 13.42 3.53 -7.59
N ALA A 232 14.07 3.49 -6.44
CA ALA A 232 15.05 2.46 -6.08
C ALA A 232 14.46 1.20 -5.42
N HIS A 233 13.15 1.11 -5.16
CA HIS A 233 12.60 0.01 -4.36
C HIS A 233 11.94 -1.07 -5.25
N ARG A 234 12.76 -1.80 -6.01
CA ARG A 234 12.34 -2.85 -6.96
C ARG A 234 12.41 -4.28 -6.42
N ASN A 235 12.61 -4.43 -5.11
CA ASN A 235 12.74 -5.72 -4.45
C ASN A 235 11.96 -5.71 -3.12
N SER A 236 10.72 -5.27 -3.18
CA SER A 236 9.87 -5.07 -2.01
C SER A 236 8.68 -6.03 -2.07
N MET A 237 8.40 -6.69 -0.95
CA MET A 237 7.20 -7.50 -0.75
C MET A 237 5.99 -6.60 -0.48
N PHE A 238 6.15 -5.69 0.48
CA PHE A 238 5.16 -4.70 0.83
C PHE A 238 5.76 -3.29 0.75
N THR A 239 4.95 -2.33 0.32
CA THR A 239 5.06 -0.96 0.85
C THR A 239 4.03 -0.79 1.95
N VAL A 240 4.42 -0.15 3.04
CA VAL A 240 3.60 -0.02 4.23
C VAL A 240 3.44 1.45 4.53
N GLN A 241 2.20 1.90 4.62
CA GLN A 241 1.83 3.21 5.11
C GLN A 241 1.32 3.08 6.55
N PHE A 242 1.96 3.79 7.45
CA PHE A 242 1.46 4.00 8.80
C PHE A 242 0.81 5.38 8.83
N PHE A 243 -0.42 5.48 9.32
CA PHE A 243 -1.17 6.73 9.30
C PHE A 243 -1.87 6.98 10.63
N ALA A 244 -1.77 8.21 11.15
CA ALA A 244 -2.56 8.67 12.28
C ALA A 244 -3.13 10.06 12.02
N SER A 245 -4.43 10.24 12.24
CA SER A 245 -5.13 11.52 12.21
C SER A 245 -5.29 12.08 13.63
N ALA A 246 -5.20 13.40 13.76
CA ALA A 246 -5.58 14.11 14.97
C ALA A 246 -7.04 13.82 15.36
N PRO A 247 -7.41 13.90 16.65
CA PRO A 247 -8.80 13.71 17.07
C PRO A 247 -9.72 14.69 16.32
N GLY A 248 -10.71 14.15 15.59
CA GLY A 248 -11.62 14.96 14.77
C GLY A 248 -11.01 15.58 13.52
N SER A 249 -9.80 15.20 13.11
CA SER A 249 -9.10 15.70 11.91
C SER A 249 -8.78 17.20 11.93
N ILE A 250 -8.74 17.78 13.13
CA ILE A 250 -8.52 19.22 13.34
C ILE A 250 -7.09 19.51 13.84
N PRO A 251 -6.49 20.64 13.45
CA PRO A 251 -5.17 21.03 13.92
C PRO A 251 -5.18 21.58 15.36
N PRO A 252 -4.05 21.50 16.09
CA PRO A 252 -2.78 20.91 15.66
C PRO A 252 -2.77 19.38 15.76
N PHE A 253 -1.87 18.73 15.01
CA PHE A 253 -1.55 17.32 15.28
C PHE A 253 -0.89 17.23 16.66
N PRO A 254 -1.35 16.34 17.56
CA PRO A 254 -0.89 16.34 18.94
C PRO A 254 0.51 15.73 19.09
N ASP A 255 1.31 16.27 20.00
CA ASP A 255 2.72 15.87 20.19
C ASP A 255 2.88 14.37 20.52
N HIS A 256 1.96 13.79 21.30
CA HIS A 256 1.96 12.36 21.62
C HIS A 256 1.74 11.47 20.39
N GLY A 257 1.19 12.02 19.31
CA GLY A 257 1.01 11.32 18.05
C GLY A 257 2.32 11.01 17.33
N PHE A 258 3.36 11.83 17.50
CA PHE A 258 4.68 11.51 16.94
C PHE A 258 5.29 10.29 17.63
N ILE A 259 5.22 10.25 18.97
CA ILE A 259 5.68 9.13 19.79
C ILE A 259 4.89 7.85 19.46
N PHE A 260 3.57 7.98 19.30
CA PHE A 260 2.72 6.87 18.87
C PHE A 260 3.18 6.27 17.53
N MET A 261 3.48 7.13 16.55
CA MET A 261 3.95 6.71 15.22
C MET A 261 5.38 6.19 15.21
N ASP A 262 6.24 6.61 16.14
CA ASP A 262 7.55 5.97 16.39
C ASP A 262 7.36 4.55 16.95
N SER A 263 6.55 4.41 18.01
CA SER A 263 6.28 3.12 18.65
C SER A 263 5.64 2.09 17.70
N MET A 264 4.74 2.53 16.82
CA MET A 264 4.13 1.67 15.80
C MET A 264 5.18 1.11 14.84
N LEU A 265 6.13 1.95 14.41
CA LEU A 265 7.22 1.54 13.53
C LEU A 265 8.24 0.65 14.28
N ASP A 266 8.51 0.92 15.55
CA ASP A 266 9.36 0.05 16.37
C ASP A 266 8.75 -1.33 16.57
N GLY A 267 7.41 -1.41 16.69
CA GLY A 267 6.61 -2.63 16.67
C GLY A 267 6.91 -3.47 15.44
N TRP A 268 6.95 -2.82 14.28
CA TRP A 268 7.29 -3.44 13.00
C TRP A 268 8.76 -3.90 12.94
N MET A 269 9.68 -3.05 13.35
CA MET A 269 11.13 -3.27 13.22
C MET A 269 11.73 -4.16 14.32
N VAL A 270 10.90 -4.66 15.24
CA VAL A 270 11.31 -5.47 16.40
C VAL A 270 12.19 -4.69 17.40
N ASN A 271 12.12 -3.36 17.38
CA ASN A 271 12.87 -2.47 18.27
C ASN A 271 12.05 -2.04 19.50
N VAL A 272 10.87 -2.61 19.72
CA VAL A 272 10.10 -2.34 20.94
C VAL A 272 10.84 -2.89 22.15
N ASP A 273 11.35 -1.98 22.96
CA ASP A 273 11.73 -2.28 24.33
C ASP A 273 10.46 -2.47 25.16
N VAL A 274 9.97 -3.71 25.20
CA VAL A 274 8.77 -4.11 25.98
C VAL A 274 8.88 -3.78 27.48
N THR A 275 10.06 -3.44 27.99
CA THR A 275 10.24 -2.98 29.38
C THR A 275 9.92 -1.50 29.60
N LYS A 276 9.68 -0.73 28.54
CA LYS A 276 9.37 0.71 28.60
C LYS A 276 7.90 1.05 28.35
N LEU A 277 7.05 0.05 28.16
CA LEU A 277 5.62 0.26 27.98
C LEU A 277 4.95 0.43 29.37
N PRO A 278 4.12 1.46 29.57
CA PRO A 278 3.37 1.61 30.81
C PRO A 278 2.37 0.46 30.93
N ILE A 279 2.49 -0.29 32.03
CA ILE A 279 1.54 -1.34 32.46
C ILE A 279 0.20 -0.71 32.83
#